data_AF-A0A535JBQ7-F1
#
_entry.id   AF-A0A535JBQ7-F1
#
_cell.length_a   1.000
_cell.length_b   1.000
_cell.length_c   1.000
_cell.angle_alpha   90.00
_cell.angle_beta   90.00
_cell.angle_gamma   90.00
#
_symmetry.space_group_name_H-M   'P 1'
#
loop_
_entity.id
_entity.type
_entity.pdbx_description
1 polymer ?
#
loop_
_entity_poly.entity_id
_entity_poly.type
_entity_poly.pdbx_seq_one_letter_code
_entity_poly.pdbx_strand_id
1 'polypeptide(L)' 'MTSRPPIELRAGTKVRFGHDRRIGELIRSAPNGEEWLVKDRFGKFWVATNRLVLADEETAAH' A
#
# COMPACT_ATOMS: atom_id res chain seq x y z
N MET A 1 -3.08 -16.84 18.77
CA MET A 1 -2.25 -15.87 18.02
C MET A 1 -2.78 -15.84 16.60
N THR A 2 -3.68 -14.91 16.29
CA THR A 2 -4.19 -14.72 14.93
C THR A 2 -3.06 -14.08 14.12
N SER A 3 -2.27 -14.91 13.43
CA SER A 3 -1.41 -14.44 12.34
C SER A 3 -2.33 -13.82 11.30
N ARG A 4 -2.42 -12.48 11.30
CA ARG A 4 -2.92 -11.77 10.13
C ARG A 4 -2.10 -12.28 8.94
N PRO A 5 -2.72 -12.74 7.86
CA PRO A 5 -1.95 -13.15 6.69
C PRO A 5 -1.02 -11.98 6.30
N PRO A 6 0.20 -12.26 5.82
CA PRO A 6 1.05 -11.19 5.31
C PRO A 6 0.22 -10.41 4.29
N ILE A 7 0.02 -9.12 4.56
CA ILE A 7 -0.70 -8.23 3.66
C ILE A 7 -0.04 -8.37 2.29
N GLU A 8 -0.73 -9.03 1.36
CA GLU A 8 -0.23 -9.22 0.01
C GLU A 8 -0.40 -7.91 -0.74
N LEU A 9 0.63 -7.07 -0.67
CA LEU A 9 0.72 -5.88 -1.51
C LEU A 9 0.86 -6.35 -2.96
N ARG A 10 -0.16 -6.07 -3.77
CA ARG A 10 -0.20 -6.40 -5.21
C ARG A 10 -0.31 -5.12 -6.03
N ALA A 11 0.16 -5.17 -7.27
CA ALA A 11 -0.13 -4.09 -8.21
C ALA A 11 -1.65 -3.97 -8.40
N GLY A 12 -2.17 -2.74 -8.45
CA GLY A 12 -3.60 -2.41 -8.46
C GLY A 12 -4.21 -2.25 -7.07
N THR A 13 -3.54 -2.63 -5.98
CA THR A 13 -4.08 -2.48 -4.63
C THR A 13 -4.08 -1.00 -4.22
N LYS A 14 -5.20 -0.54 -3.64
CA LYS A 14 -5.31 0.79 -3.06
C LYS A 14 -4.71 0.81 -1.66
N VAL A 15 -3.83 1.76 -1.41
CA VAL A 15 -3.09 1.94 -0.17
C VAL A 15 -3.20 3.37 0.32
N ARG A 16 -3.21 3.54 1.63
CA ARG A 16 -3.05 4.83 2.30
C ARG A 16 -1.57 5.04 2.60
N PHE A 17 -1.05 6.23 2.30
CA PHE A 17 0.36 6.56 2.52
C PHE A 17 0.56 8.03 2.91
N GLY A 18 1.69 8.29 3.57
CA GLY A 18 2.06 9.63 4.04
C GLY A 18 1.26 10.10 5.27
N HIS A 19 1.65 11.25 5.82
CA HIS A 19 1.03 11.81 7.03
C HIS A 19 -0.44 12.23 6.81
N ASP A 20 -0.77 12.74 5.62
CA ASP A 20 -2.12 13.11 5.20
C ASP A 20 -3.06 11.92 4.90
N ARG A 21 -2.61 10.67 5.10
CA ARG A 21 -3.38 9.45 4.75
C ARG A 21 -3.88 9.47 3.31
N ARG A 22 -3.03 9.90 2.37
CA ARG A 22 -3.38 9.97 0.95
C ARG A 22 -3.64 8.58 0.41
N ILE A 23 -4.63 8.44 -0.46
CA ILE A 23 -4.95 7.18 -1.12
C ILE A 23 -4.21 7.13 -2.43
N GLY A 24 -3.48 6.06 -2.70
CA GLY A 24 -2.88 5.82 -3.99
C GLY A 24 -2.97 4.35 -4.37
N GLU A 25 -2.63 4.06 -5.61
CA GLU A 25 -2.65 2.71 -6.17
C GLU A 25 -1.23 2.20 -6.34
N LEU A 26 -0.98 0.98 -5.87
CA LEU A 26 0.28 0.30 -6.08
C LEU A 26 0.47 -0.04 -7.57
N ILE A 27 1.53 0.45 -8.18
CA ILE A 27 1.83 0.19 -9.60
C ILE A 27 2.81 -0.97 -9.73
N ARG A 28 3.89 -0.95 -8.93
CA ARG A 28 4.92 -1.99 -8.93
C ARG A 28 5.76 -1.94 -7.67
N SER A 29 6.32 -3.08 -7.27
CA SER A 29 7.37 -3.15 -6.27
C SER A 29 8.71 -2.70 -6.85
N ALA A 30 9.54 -2.15 -5.97
CA ALA A 30 10.95 -1.97 -6.22
C ALA A 30 11.65 -3.34 -6.25
N PRO A 31 12.78 -3.47 -6.98
CA PRO A 31 13.51 -4.74 -7.07
C PRO A 31 14.07 -5.23 -5.73
N ASN A 32 14.27 -4.34 -4.75
CA ASN A 32 14.66 -4.68 -3.38
C ASN A 32 13.48 -5.12 -2.49
N GLY A 33 12.23 -4.92 -2.92
CA GLY A 33 11.03 -5.22 -2.13
C GLY A 33 10.78 -4.28 -0.94
N GLU A 34 11.62 -3.27 -0.72
CA GLU A 34 11.50 -2.34 0.41
C GLU A 34 10.52 -1.21 0.11
N GLU A 35 10.28 -0.93 -1.17
CA GLU A 35 9.47 0.19 -1.62
C GLU A 35 8.49 -0.23 -2.70
N TRP A 36 7.39 0.52 -2.80
CA TRP A 36 6.45 0.43 -3.90
C TRP A 36 6.29 1.77 -4.58
N LEU A 37 6.12 1.71 -5.89
CA LEU A 37 5.69 2.86 -6.68
C LEU A 37 4.18 2.99 -6.53
N VAL A 38 3.75 4.04 -5.84
CA VAL A 38 2.35 4.39 -5.64
C VAL A 38 1.98 5.52 -6.59
N LYS A 39 0.84 5.41 -7.27
CA LYS A 39 0.27 6.49 -8.08
C LYS A 39 -0.95 7.08 -7.37
N ASP A 40 -0.97 8.40 -7.23
CA ASP A 40 -2.12 9.18 -6.76
C ASP A 40 -2.43 10.30 -7.76
N ARG A 41 -3.47 11.11 -7.51
CA ARG A 41 -3.87 12.28 -8.29
C ARG A 41 -2.74 13.29 -8.51
N PHE A 42 -1.77 13.34 -7.60
CA PHE A 42 -0.63 14.27 -7.67
C PHE A 42 0.56 13.75 -8.47
N GLY A 43 0.62 12.45 -8.79
CA GLY A 43 1.76 11.85 -9.48
C GLY A 43 2.11 10.46 -8.98
N LYS A 44 3.37 10.05 -9.21
CA LYS A 44 3.90 8.75 -8.80
C LYS A 44 5.02 8.95 -7.79
N PHE A 45 5.00 8.16 -6.71
CA PHE A 45 5.93 8.30 -5.59
C PHE A 45 6.42 6.92 -5.15
N TRP A 46 7.70 6.81 -4.83
CA TRP A 46 8.23 5.64 -4.14
C TRP A 46 7.92 5.76 -2.65
N VAL A 47 7.31 4.72 -2.11
CA VAL A 47 6.87 4.67 -0.71
C VAL A 47 7.34 3.37 -0.10
N ALA A 48 8.03 3.47 1.03
CA ALA A 48 8.46 2.31 1.81
C ALA A 48 7.27 1.44 2.21
N THR A 49 7.39 0.12 2.06
CA THR A 49 6.36 -0.87 2.40
C THR A 49 5.83 -0.69 3.82
N ASN A 50 6.70 -0.38 4.77
CA ASN A 50 6.34 -0.16 6.18
C ASN A 50 5.50 1.12 6.42
N ARG A 51 5.34 1.98 5.42
CA ARG A 51 4.47 3.18 5.48
C ARG A 51 3.18 3.02 4.69
N LEU A 52 2.97 1.87 4.06
CA LEU A 52 1.76 1.56 3.31
C LEU A 52 0.76 0.87 4.23
N VAL A 53 -0.47 1.39 4.22
CA VAL A 53 -1.60 0.77 4.90
C VAL A 53 -2.62 0.39 3.84
N LEU A 54 -3.19 -0.80 3.87
CA LEU A 54 -4.25 -1.14 2.92
C LEU A 54 -5.43 -0.18 3.10
N ALA A 55 -5.91 0.40 2.00
CA ALA A 55 -7.10 1.26 2.06
C ALA A 55 -8.38 0.45 2.30
N ASP A 56 -8.34 -0.86 2.01
CA ASP A 56 -9.45 -1.82 2.03
C ASP A 56 -9.54 -2.64 3.34
N GLU A 57 -8.65 -2.42 4.32
CA GLU A 57 -8.72 -3.09 5.64
C GLU A 57 -9.94 -2.66 6.50
N GLU A 58 -10.94 -1.98 5.90
CA GLU A 58 -12.27 -1.77 6.49
C GLU A 58 -13.28 -2.86 6.07
N THR A 59 -12.97 -3.71 5.09
CA THR A 59 -13.92 -4.70 4.52
C THR A 59 -13.59 -6.16 4.84
N ALA A 60 -12.47 -6.45 5.51
CA ALA A 60 -12.03 -7.82 5.82
C ALA A 60 -12.33 -8.25 7.29
N ALA A 61 -13.33 -7.64 7.91
CA ALA A 61 -13.83 -7.99 9.24
C ALA A 61 -15.37 -8.09 9.25
N HIS A 62 -15.94 -8.89 8.34
CA HIS A 62 -17.31 -9.38 8.47
C HIS A 62 -17.38 -10.87 8.15
#